data_AF-A0A3A4UYJ6-F1
#
_entry.id   AF-A0A3A4UYJ6-F1
#
_cell.length_a   1.000
_cell.length_b   1.000
_cell.length_c   1.000
_cell.angle_alpha   90.00
_cell.angle_beta   90.00
_cell.angle_gamma   90.00
#
_symmetry.space_group_name_H-M   'P 1'
#
loop_
_entity.id
_entity.type
_entity.pdbx_description
1 polymer ?
#
loop_
_entity_poly.entity_id
_entity_poly.type
_entity_poly.pdbx_seq_one_letter_code
_entity_poly.pdbx_strand_id
1 'polypeptide(L)'
;MKFKGWDWTELTKAFRIKVKGKDDDQLLQETKDYLHNCLYNGSKKEKKCADTVREFLKALYKDSRKWDYRYPLWKGLGEIKHDETLIIYTVRLLEDMWV
;
A
#
# COMPACT_ATOMS: atom_id res chain seq x y z
N MET A 1 2.49 4.89 13.13
CA MET A 1 3.73 4.40 12.50
C MET A 1 4.14 5.43 11.46
N LYS A 2 5.43 5.62 11.19
CA LYS A 2 5.89 6.54 10.13
C LYS A 2 6.53 5.71 9.02
N PHE A 3 5.95 5.75 7.84
CA PHE A 3 6.47 5.07 6.67
C PHE A 3 7.82 5.65 6.23
N LYS A 4 8.74 4.78 5.84
CA LYS A 4 10.05 5.13 5.30
C LYS A 4 10.05 5.18 3.78
N GLY A 5 9.12 4.46 3.13
CA GLY A 5 9.01 4.34 1.68
C GLY A 5 9.98 3.31 1.12
N TRP A 6 10.24 2.22 1.85
CA TRP A 6 11.20 1.20 1.45
C TRP A 6 10.57 0.15 0.53
N ASP A 7 9.51 -0.49 1.00
CA ASP A 7 8.81 -1.54 0.26
C ASP A 7 7.37 -1.69 0.78
N TRP A 8 6.60 -2.53 0.09
CA TRP A 8 5.22 -2.84 0.46
C TRP A 8 5.10 -3.54 1.82
N THR A 9 6.17 -4.13 2.39
CA THR A 9 6.12 -4.81 3.71
C THR A 9 5.79 -3.82 4.83
N GLU A 10 6.03 -2.53 4.61
CA GLU A 10 5.60 -1.50 5.55
C GLU A 10 4.07 -1.44 5.68
N LEU A 11 3.32 -1.67 4.59
CA LEU A 11 1.86 -1.78 4.62
C LEU A 11 1.43 -3.02 5.42
N THR A 12 2.08 -4.16 5.19
CA THR A 12 1.83 -5.40 5.96
C THR A 12 1.95 -5.17 7.46
N LYS A 13 3.01 -4.47 7.88
CA LYS A 13 3.23 -4.07 9.28
C LYS A 13 2.19 -3.07 9.77
N ALA A 14 1.84 -2.06 8.96
CA ALA A 14 0.83 -1.06 9.32
C ALA A 14 -0.56 -1.68 9.53
N PHE A 15 -0.91 -2.70 8.74
CA PHE A 15 -2.15 -3.46 8.86
C PHE A 15 -2.12 -4.55 9.93
N ARG A 16 -0.99 -4.71 10.64
CA ARG A 16 -0.78 -5.69 11.72
C ARG A 16 -0.95 -7.14 11.24
N ILE A 17 -0.60 -7.41 9.99
CA ILE A 17 -0.57 -8.76 9.42
C ILE A 17 0.60 -9.51 10.05
N LYS A 18 0.37 -10.77 10.45
CA LYS A 18 1.41 -11.59 11.11
C LYS A 18 2.48 -11.99 10.12
N VAL A 19 3.73 -11.62 10.41
CA VAL A 19 4.90 -11.87 9.53
C VAL A 19 5.61 -13.20 9.81
N LYS A 20 5.56 -13.68 11.07
CA LYS A 20 6.39 -14.82 11.50
C LYS A 20 6.04 -16.11 10.74
N GLY A 21 7.03 -16.70 10.10
CA GLY A 21 6.92 -18.00 9.43
C GLY A 21 6.28 -17.94 8.03
N LYS A 22 6.20 -16.75 7.43
CA LYS A 22 5.68 -16.55 6.08
C LYS A 22 6.77 -16.07 5.14
N ASP A 23 6.71 -16.51 3.90
CA ASP A 23 7.51 -15.98 2.81
C ASP A 23 6.90 -14.69 2.24
N ASP A 24 7.63 -14.04 1.33
CA ASP A 24 7.22 -12.77 0.75
C ASP A 24 5.94 -12.90 -0.08
N ASP A 25 5.75 -13.99 -0.82
CA ASP A 25 4.56 -14.23 -1.64
C ASP A 25 3.30 -14.38 -0.77
N GLN A 26 3.41 -15.10 0.35
CA GLN A 26 2.33 -15.23 1.33
C GLN A 26 1.98 -13.89 1.97
N LEU A 27 2.99 -13.09 2.32
CA LEU A 27 2.78 -11.78 2.93
C LEU A 27 2.16 -10.79 1.94
N LEU A 28 2.60 -10.83 0.69
CA LEU A 28 2.06 -10.04 -0.40
C LEU A 28 0.58 -10.41 -0.61
N GLN A 29 0.25 -11.69 -0.72
CA GLN A 29 -1.12 -12.16 -0.90
C GLN A 29 -2.01 -11.74 0.27
N GLU A 30 -1.56 -11.92 1.52
CA GLU A 30 -2.34 -11.49 2.69
C GLU A 30 -2.54 -9.97 2.75
N THR A 31 -1.56 -9.20 2.25
CA THR A 31 -1.67 -7.74 2.16
C THR A 31 -2.72 -7.35 1.11
N LYS A 32 -2.74 -8.01 -0.06
CA LYS A 32 -3.79 -7.86 -1.08
C LYS A 32 -5.16 -8.23 -0.52
N ASP A 33 -5.26 -9.36 0.19
CA ASP A 33 -6.51 -9.83 0.80
C ASP A 33 -7.03 -8.83 1.85
N TYR A 34 -6.13 -8.26 2.66
CA TYR A 34 -6.50 -7.22 3.62
C TYR A 34 -7.07 -5.98 2.93
N LEU A 35 -6.41 -5.51 1.88
CA LEU A 35 -6.86 -4.36 1.08
C LEU A 35 -8.23 -4.63 0.44
N HIS A 36 -8.45 -5.81 -0.13
CA HIS A 36 -9.77 -6.21 -0.62
C HIS A 36 -10.81 -6.25 0.49
N ASN A 37 -10.46 -6.81 1.64
CA ASN A 37 -11.33 -6.86 2.81
C ASN A 37 -11.69 -5.46 3.34
N CYS A 38 -10.85 -4.43 3.14
CA CYS A 38 -11.19 -3.05 3.45
C CYS A 38 -12.40 -2.55 2.63
N LEU A 39 -12.56 -3.00 1.38
CA LEU A 39 -13.65 -2.58 0.49
C LEU A 39 -15.01 -3.13 0.94
N TYR A 40 -15.05 -4.36 1.45
CA TYR A 40 -16.32 -5.04 1.78
C TYR A 40 -16.86 -4.76 3.18
N ASN A 41 -16.09 -4.11 4.06
CA ASN A 41 -16.42 -3.94 5.48
C ASN A 41 -16.90 -2.52 5.84
N GLY A 42 -17.36 -1.77 4.84
CA GLY A 42 -17.99 -0.47 5.01
C GLY A 42 -17.03 0.73 5.01
N SER A 43 -17.62 1.91 4.79
CA SER A 43 -16.92 3.16 4.46
C SER A 43 -15.88 3.61 5.48
N LYS A 44 -16.09 3.34 6.78
CA LYS A 44 -15.13 3.73 7.83
C LYS A 44 -13.82 2.96 7.74
N LYS A 45 -13.89 1.66 7.42
CA LYS A 45 -12.70 0.81 7.28
C LYS A 45 -12.00 1.10 5.96
N GLU A 46 -12.76 1.25 4.88
CA GLU A 46 -12.27 1.69 3.57
C GLU A 46 -11.46 2.98 3.69
N LYS A 47 -12.04 4.03 4.28
CA LYS A 47 -11.36 5.32 4.45
C LYS A 47 -10.06 5.22 5.24
N LYS A 48 -10.07 4.51 6.37
CA LYS A 48 -8.87 4.31 7.19
C LYS A 48 -7.76 3.58 6.41
N CYS A 49 -8.17 2.59 5.61
CA CYS A 49 -7.27 1.82 4.77
C CYS A 49 -6.67 2.70 3.66
N ALA A 50 -7.51 3.47 2.97
CA ALA A 50 -7.10 4.45 1.96
C ALA A 50 -6.16 5.52 2.53
N ASP A 51 -6.45 6.08 3.71
CA ASP A 51 -5.58 7.05 4.38
C ASP A 51 -4.20 6.46 4.68
N THR A 52 -4.15 5.22 5.15
CA THR A 52 -2.90 4.50 5.40
C THR A 52 -2.10 4.29 4.11
N VAL A 53 -2.77 3.92 3.02
CA VAL A 53 -2.16 3.77 1.70
C VAL A 53 -1.61 5.11 1.19
N ARG A 54 -2.34 6.22 1.35
CA ARG A 54 -1.87 7.56 0.96
C ARG A 54 -0.62 7.98 1.73
N GLU A 55 -0.58 7.73 3.04
CA GLU A 55 0.60 8.01 3.85
C GLU A 55 1.82 7.20 3.38
N PHE A 56 1.61 5.93 3.04
CA PHE A 56 2.65 5.07 2.48
C PHE A 56 3.14 5.57 1.12
N LEU A 57 2.24 5.84 0.17
CA LEU A 57 2.58 6.32 -1.17
C LEU A 57 3.32 7.66 -1.13
N LYS A 58 3.00 8.54 -0.18
CA LYS A 58 3.74 9.79 0.04
C LYS A 58 5.18 9.53 0.49
N ALA A 59 5.39 8.53 1.34
CA ALA A 59 6.73 8.13 1.75
C ALA A 59 7.50 7.46 0.61
N LEU A 60 6.85 6.53 -0.11
CA LEU A 60 7.41 5.84 -1.27
C LEU A 60 7.83 6.85 -2.35
N TYR A 61 6.94 7.76 -2.75
CA TYR A 61 7.26 8.86 -3.66
C TYR A 61 8.50 9.66 -3.21
N LYS A 62 8.60 9.99 -1.92
CA LYS A 62 9.72 10.80 -1.41
C LYS A 62 11.05 10.04 -1.50
N ASP A 63 11.06 8.74 -1.19
CA ASP A 63 12.29 7.97 -1.17
C ASP A 63 12.72 7.51 -2.57
N SER A 64 11.79 6.93 -3.36
CA SER A 64 12.04 6.43 -4.72
C SER A 64 12.59 7.51 -5.67
N ARG A 65 12.29 8.79 -5.43
CA ARG A 65 12.82 9.93 -6.22
C ARG A 65 14.33 9.96 -6.40
N LYS A 66 15.08 9.32 -5.50
CA LYS A 66 16.54 9.32 -5.53
C LYS A 66 17.12 8.24 -6.46
N TRP A 67 16.34 7.21 -6.79
CA TRP A 67 16.91 5.96 -7.31
C TRP A 67 15.99 5.15 -8.24
N ASP A 68 14.69 5.46 -8.34
CA ASP A 68 13.72 4.76 -9.20
C ASP A 68 12.96 5.75 -10.09
N TYR A 69 13.03 5.57 -11.42
CA TYR A 69 12.36 6.42 -12.41
C TYR A 69 10.83 6.29 -12.40
N ARG A 70 10.29 5.21 -11.81
CA ARG A 70 8.84 4.97 -11.69
C ARG A 70 8.21 5.79 -10.58
N TYR A 71 9.00 6.54 -9.79
CA TYR A 71 8.50 7.37 -8.69
C TYR A 71 7.26 8.24 -9.00
N PRO A 72 7.03 8.78 -10.23
CA PRO A 72 5.83 9.56 -10.51
C PRO A 72 4.54 8.74 -10.42
N LEU A 73 4.59 7.42 -10.61
CA LEU A 73 3.44 6.53 -10.45
C LEU A 73 2.89 6.57 -9.02
N TRP A 74 3.78 6.61 -8.02
CA TRP A 74 3.39 6.68 -6.61
C TRP A 74 2.67 8.00 -6.28
N LYS A 75 3.10 9.10 -6.91
CA LYS A 75 2.40 10.38 -6.82
C LYS A 75 1.02 10.32 -7.45
N GLY A 76 0.94 9.83 -8.70
CA GLY A 76 -0.33 9.73 -9.42
C GLY A 76 -1.35 8.84 -8.70
N LEU A 77 -0.89 7.71 -8.17
CA LEU A 77 -1.74 6.81 -7.37
C LEU A 77 -2.23 7.51 -6.09
N GLY A 78 -1.37 8.24 -5.38
CA GLY A 78 -1.74 8.98 -4.17
C GLY A 78 -2.71 10.15 -4.39
N GLU A 79 -2.84 10.66 -5.61
CA GLU A 79 -3.77 11.73 -6.00
C GLU A 79 -5.19 11.23 -6.30
N ILE A 80 -5.42 9.91 -6.33
CA ILE A 80 -6.75 9.33 -6.52
C ILE A 80 -7.67 9.71 -5.34
N LYS A 81 -8.74 10.45 -5.67
CA LYS A 81 -9.72 10.96 -4.69
C LYS A 81 -10.68 9.89 -4.17
N HIS A 82 -11.02 8.91 -5.01
CA HIS A 82 -11.93 7.84 -4.64
C HIS A 82 -11.18 6.74 -3.89
N ASP A 83 -11.53 6.51 -2.62
CA ASP A 83 -10.87 5.56 -1.72
C ASP A 83 -10.89 4.12 -2.27
N GLU A 84 -12.06 3.65 -2.72
CA GLU A 84 -12.21 2.38 -3.43
C GLU A 84 -11.23 2.26 -4.61
N THR A 85 -11.21 3.26 -5.49
CA THR A 85 -10.34 3.25 -6.69
C THR A 85 -8.87 3.21 -6.30
N LEU A 86 -8.46 3.99 -5.30
CA LEU A 86 -7.09 3.97 -4.78
C LEU A 86 -6.70 2.56 -4.30
N ILE A 87 -7.56 1.93 -3.52
CA ILE A 87 -7.29 0.60 -2.96
C ILE A 87 -7.18 -0.44 -4.09
N ILE A 88 -8.10 -0.43 -5.06
CA ILE A 88 -8.08 -1.36 -6.21
C ILE A 88 -6.77 -1.24 -6.99
N TYR A 89 -6.35 -0.03 -7.33
CA TYR A 89 -5.11 0.16 -8.07
C TYR A 89 -3.87 -0.14 -7.22
N THR A 90 -3.92 0.11 -5.91
CA THR A 90 -2.85 -0.28 -4.99
C THR A 90 -2.67 -1.79 -4.97
N VAL A 91 -3.75 -2.57 -4.91
CA VAL A 91 -3.68 -4.04 -5.00
C VAL A 91 -3.02 -4.49 -6.30
N ARG A 92 -3.42 -3.90 -7.43
CA ARG A 92 -2.89 -4.25 -8.75
C ARG A 92 -1.40 -3.96 -8.89
N LEU A 93 -0.95 -2.85 -8.29
CA LEU A 93 0.43 -2.38 -8.40
C LEU A 93 1.31 -2.85 -7.24
N LEU A 94 0.78 -3.62 -6.28
CA LEU A 94 1.51 -3.95 -5.05
C LEU A 94 2.78 -4.77 -5.32
N GLU A 95 2.73 -5.67 -6.32
CA GLU A 95 3.88 -6.44 -6.80
C GLU A 95 4.95 -5.55 -7.45
N ASP A 96 4.52 -4.49 -8.14
CA ASP A 96 5.40 -3.53 -8.80
C ASP A 96 6.00 -2.51 -7.82
N MET A 97 5.49 -2.43 -6.60
CA MET A 97 6.01 -1.59 -5.50
C MET A 97 7.25 -2.19 -4.82
N TRP A 98 7.77 -3.32 -5.32
CA TRP A 98 9.11 -3.78 -4.94
C TRP A 98 10.13 -2.93 -5.68
N VAL A 99 10.78 -2.04 -4.91
CA VAL A 99 11.77 -1.11 -5.42
C VAL A 99 13.15 -1.57 -4.97
#